data_AF-A0A5C6UKG8-F1
#
_entry.id   AF-A0A5C6UKG8-F1
#
_cell.length_a   1.000
_cell.length_b   1.000
_cell.length_c   1.000
_cell.angle_alpha   90.00
_cell.angle_beta   90.00
_cell.angle_gamma   90.00
#
_symmetry.space_group_name_H-M   'P 1'
#
loop_
_entity.id
_entity.type
_entity.pdbx_description
1 polymer ?
#
loop_
_entity_poly.entity_id
_entity_poly.type
_entity_poly.pdbx_seq_one_letter_code
_entity_poly.pdbx_strand_id
1 'polypeptide(L)'
;MSFAKIDHWIGKTLFIPPIVKLCQLTRQTQFAVSRLFWFLAALDGLYRAQTLFGSILWGGISIVMMISAGWRADMPTRSSMVFRLLAAALFIADLLKAAATGELAGAEFWVFVLVAEYAAIIRTIPPRETAAPAASDQAASRP
;
A
#
# COMPACT_ATOMS: atom_id res chain seq x y z
N MET A 1 -18.36 6.03 16.23
CA MET A 1 -17.08 5.26 16.12
C MET A 1 -15.92 6.24 16.13
N SER A 2 -14.80 5.94 16.81
CA SER A 2 -13.60 6.79 16.75
C SER A 2 -12.88 6.62 15.40
N PHE A 3 -12.25 7.67 14.88
CA PHE A 3 -11.47 7.65 13.63
C PHE A 3 -10.43 6.52 13.59
N ALA A 4 -9.77 6.22 14.72
CA ALA A 4 -8.82 5.13 14.81
C ALA A 4 -9.46 3.74 14.61
N LYS A 5 -10.72 3.55 15.03
CA LYS A 5 -11.46 2.30 14.79
C LYS A 5 -11.82 2.14 13.32
N ILE A 6 -12.17 3.24 12.66
CA ILE A 6 -12.48 3.24 11.22
C ILE A 6 -11.23 2.91 10.42
N ASP A 7 -10.12 3.61 10.65
CA ASP A 7 -8.83 3.34 9.99
C ASP A 7 -8.38 1.89 10.19
N HIS A 8 -8.47 1.39 11.43
CA HIS A 8 -8.13 0.00 11.73
C HIS A 8 -9.02 -1.00 10.99
N TRP A 9 -10.32 -0.74 10.92
CA TRP A 9 -11.27 -1.60 10.21
C TRP A 9 -11.02 -1.62 8.69
N ILE A 10 -10.78 -0.45 8.08
CA ILE A 10 -10.45 -0.32 6.66
C ILE A 10 -9.16 -1.09 6.36
N GLY A 11 -8.11 -0.86 7.13
CA GLY A 11 -6.83 -1.56 6.98
C GLY A 11 -7.00 -3.06 7.09
N LYS A 12 -7.60 -3.55 8.19
CA LYS A 12 -7.74 -4.99 8.47
C LYS A 12 -8.60 -5.72 7.45
N THR A 13 -9.66 -5.09 6.95
CA THR A 13 -10.67 -5.75 6.10
C THR A 13 -10.31 -5.65 4.63
N LEU A 14 -9.86 -4.48 4.16
CA LEU A 14 -9.78 -4.19 2.74
C LEU A 14 -8.35 -4.25 2.20
N PHE A 15 -7.37 -3.67 2.89
CA PHE A 15 -6.03 -3.44 2.33
C PHE A 15 -4.96 -4.40 2.85
N ILE A 16 -4.90 -4.67 4.16
CA ILE A 16 -3.81 -5.48 4.75
C ILE A 16 -3.79 -6.91 4.19
N PRO A 17 -4.91 -7.66 4.11
CA PRO A 17 -4.88 -9.03 3.59
C PRO A 17 -4.32 -9.15 2.16
N PRO A 18 -4.77 -8.36 1.16
CA PRO A 18 -4.18 -8.43 -0.17
C PRO A 18 -2.74 -7.94 -0.22
N ILE A 19 -2.35 -6.92 0.57
CA ILE A 19 -0.96 -6.46 0.64
C ILE A 19 -0.04 -7.58 1.18
N VAL A 20 -0.45 -8.25 2.25
CA VAL A 20 0.32 -9.38 2.82
C VAL A 20 0.47 -10.50 1.78
N LYS A 21 -0.60 -10.84 1.06
CA LYS A 21 -0.53 -11.83 -0.03
C LYS A 21 0.42 -11.40 -1.14
N LEU A 22 0.40 -10.12 -1.53
CA LEU A 22 1.30 -9.57 -2.52
C LEU A 22 2.76 -9.70 -2.05
N CYS A 23 3.07 -9.26 -0.82
CA CYS A 23 4.41 -9.41 -0.22
C CYS A 23 4.87 -10.87 -0.23
N GLN A 24 3.99 -11.82 0.13
CA GLN A 24 4.31 -13.25 0.12
C GLN A 24 4.53 -13.82 -1.29
N LEU A 25 3.79 -13.32 -2.28
CA LEU A 25 3.90 -13.74 -3.68
C LEU A 25 5.19 -13.22 -4.32
N THR A 26 5.49 -11.94 -4.13
CA THR A 26 6.66 -11.27 -4.72
C THR A 26 7.94 -11.48 -3.90
N ARG A 27 7.81 -12.00 -2.66
CA ARG A 27 8.88 -12.07 -1.66
C ARG A 27 9.49 -10.70 -1.33
N GLN A 28 8.74 -9.63 -1.53
CA GLN A 28 9.17 -8.28 -1.19
C GLN A 28 8.76 -7.91 0.23
N THR A 29 9.51 -7.00 0.83
CA THR A 29 9.12 -6.40 2.12
C THR A 29 7.93 -5.47 1.94
N GLN A 30 7.21 -5.23 3.04
CA GLN A 30 6.12 -4.26 3.07
C GLN A 30 6.59 -2.83 2.73
N PHE A 31 7.84 -2.50 3.04
CA PHE A 31 8.42 -1.20 2.70
C PHE A 31 8.73 -1.10 1.21
N ALA A 32 9.15 -2.20 0.58
CA ALA A 32 9.36 -2.25 -0.86
C ALA A 32 8.02 -2.13 -1.60
N VAL A 33 6.97 -2.81 -1.13
CA VAL A 33 5.60 -2.67 -1.65
C VAL A 33 5.08 -1.25 -1.46
N SER A 34 5.25 -0.65 -0.27
CA SER A 34 4.93 0.77 -0.03
C SER A 34 5.64 1.69 -1.03
N ARG A 35 6.95 1.45 -1.22
CA ARG A 35 7.85 2.03 -2.24
C ARG A 35 7.22 2.09 -3.63
N LEU A 36 6.92 0.88 -4.09
CA LEU A 36 6.41 0.60 -5.42
C LEU A 36 5.06 1.28 -5.65
N PHE A 37 4.13 1.19 -4.70
CA PHE A 37 2.80 1.78 -4.87
C PHE A 37 2.82 3.31 -4.82
N TRP A 38 3.70 3.91 -4.01
CA TRP A 38 3.92 5.36 -4.10
C TRP A 38 4.54 5.78 -5.44
N PHE A 39 5.42 4.96 -6.03
CA PHE A 39 5.94 5.18 -7.38
C PHE A 39 4.82 5.08 -8.44
N LEU A 40 3.96 4.06 -8.36
CA LEU A 40 2.81 3.91 -9.27
C LEU A 40 1.83 5.08 -9.14
N ALA A 41 1.54 5.54 -7.92
CA ALA A 41 0.72 6.72 -7.68
C ALA A 41 1.34 7.98 -8.32
N ALA A 42 2.66 8.14 -8.22
CA ALA A 42 3.36 9.25 -8.85
C ALA A 42 3.30 9.19 -10.39
N LEU A 43 3.42 8.00 -10.98
CA LEU A 43 3.27 7.79 -12.42
C LEU A 43 1.84 8.04 -12.90
N ASP A 44 0.84 7.61 -12.15
CA ASP A 44 -0.57 7.91 -12.47
C ASP A 44 -0.84 9.42 -12.39
N GLY A 45 -0.32 10.09 -11.36
CA GLY A 45 -0.35 11.55 -11.24
C GLY A 45 0.33 12.25 -12.42
N LEU A 46 1.46 11.72 -12.90
CA LEU A 46 2.15 12.22 -14.09
C LEU A 46 1.34 12.00 -15.36
N TYR A 47 0.75 10.82 -15.54
CA TYR A 47 -0.09 10.49 -16.69
C TYR A 47 -1.32 11.41 -16.78
N ARG A 48 -1.90 11.77 -15.64
CA ARG A 48 -3.08 12.64 -15.53
C ARG A 48 -2.75 14.14 -15.52
N ALA A 49 -1.47 14.51 -15.50
CA ALA A 49 -1.06 15.91 -15.44
C ALA A 49 -1.41 16.64 -16.75
N GLN A 50 -2.38 17.54 -16.68
CA GLN A 50 -2.82 18.35 -17.84
C GLN A 50 -2.03 19.65 -18.01
N THR A 51 -1.23 20.03 -17.01
CA THR A 51 -0.46 21.29 -17.01
C THR A 51 1.03 21.00 -16.99
N LEU A 52 1.83 21.88 -17.62
CA LEU A 52 3.29 21.78 -17.62
C LEU A 52 3.85 21.73 -16.19
N PHE A 53 3.33 22.56 -15.29
CA PHE A 53 3.71 22.53 -13.88
C PHE A 53 3.39 21.18 -13.23
N GLY A 54 2.20 20.64 -13.47
CA GLY A 54 1.82 19.31 -12.98
C GLY A 54 2.75 18.20 -13.50
N SER A 55 3.10 18.24 -14.78
CA SER A 55 4.01 17.26 -15.38
C SER A 55 5.41 17.35 -14.80
N ILE A 56 5.93 18.55 -14.57
CA ILE A 56 7.24 18.75 -13.92
C ILE A 56 7.20 18.23 -12.47
N LEU A 57 6.15 18.58 -11.71
CA LEU A 57 6.01 18.18 -10.32
C LEU A 57 5.90 16.66 -10.18
N TRP A 58 4.94 16.04 -10.87
CA TRP A 58 4.72 14.59 -10.81
C TRP A 58 5.86 13.80 -11.46
N GLY A 59 6.51 14.36 -12.48
CA GLY A 59 7.71 13.79 -13.08
C GLY A 59 8.87 13.75 -12.10
N GLY A 60 9.12 14.85 -11.39
CA GLY A 60 10.12 14.93 -10.33
C GLY A 60 9.83 13.93 -9.20
N ILE A 61 8.58 13.88 -8.71
CA ILE A 61 8.17 12.90 -7.69
C ILE A 61 8.37 11.47 -8.19
N SER A 62 8.01 11.17 -9.44
CA SER A 62 8.18 9.83 -10.03
C SER A 62 9.65 9.41 -10.05
N ILE A 63 10.57 10.30 -10.43
CA ILE A 63 12.01 10.02 -10.43
C ILE A 63 12.50 9.76 -9.00
N VAL A 64 12.13 10.61 -8.03
CA VAL A 64 12.51 10.42 -6.62
C VAL A 64 11.99 9.08 -6.10
N MET A 65 10.72 8.77 -6.40
CA MET A 65 10.11 7.52 -5.98
C MET A 65 10.78 6.31 -6.63
N MET A 66 11.10 6.37 -7.92
CA MET A 66 11.84 5.33 -8.65
C MET A 66 13.20 5.05 -7.99
N ILE A 67 13.98 6.10 -7.72
CA ILE A 67 15.29 5.98 -7.05
C ILE A 67 15.10 5.39 -5.65
N SER A 68 14.12 5.88 -4.89
CA SER A 68 13.86 5.40 -3.53
C SER A 68 13.41 3.93 -3.49
N ALA A 69 12.63 3.49 -4.48
CA ALA A 69 12.16 2.13 -4.64
C ALA A 69 13.30 1.19 -5.06
N GLY A 70 14.26 1.66 -5.86
CA GLY A 70 15.42 0.87 -6.27
C GLY A 70 16.53 0.79 -5.21
N TRP A 71 16.84 1.89 -4.53
CA TRP A 71 18.03 1.98 -3.66
C TRP A 71 17.72 1.78 -2.17
N ARG A 72 16.51 2.06 -1.74
CA ARG A 72 16.14 2.05 -0.32
C ARG A 72 14.91 1.20 -0.07
N ALA A 73 14.62 0.22 -0.93
CA ALA A 73 13.41 -0.59 -0.91
C ALA A 73 12.97 -1.05 0.49
N ASP A 74 13.90 -1.45 1.35
CA ASP A 74 13.62 -2.02 2.67
C ASP A 74 13.71 -1.03 3.85
N MET A 75 14.02 0.25 3.60
CA MET A 75 14.10 1.23 4.69
C MET A 75 12.70 1.54 5.24
N PRO A 76 12.53 1.67 6.57
CA PRO A 76 11.24 1.95 7.18
C PRO A 76 10.59 3.20 6.61
N THR A 77 9.32 3.10 6.23
CA THR A 77 8.50 4.23 5.78
C THR A 77 7.57 4.68 6.91
N ARG A 78 7.24 5.97 6.93
CA ARG A 78 6.28 6.53 7.88
C ARG A 78 4.94 6.70 7.18
N SER A 79 3.87 6.36 7.87
CA SER A 79 2.49 6.61 7.43
C SER A 79 1.75 7.40 8.51
N SER A 80 0.80 8.22 8.07
CA SER A 80 -0.03 9.05 8.97
C SER A 80 -1.49 8.58 8.93
N MET A 81 -2.10 8.35 10.09
CA MET A 81 -3.52 7.97 10.19
C MET A 81 -4.44 9.03 9.57
N VAL A 82 -4.13 10.32 9.81
CA VAL A 82 -4.92 11.43 9.25
C VAL A 82 -4.85 11.41 7.73
N PHE A 83 -3.67 11.15 7.17
CA PHE A 83 -3.50 11.06 5.72
C PHE A 83 -4.23 9.85 5.12
N ARG A 84 -4.18 8.68 5.76
CA ARG A 84 -4.94 7.50 5.32
C ARG A 84 -6.45 7.73 5.31
N LEU A 85 -6.98 8.35 6.35
CA LEU A 85 -8.40 8.66 6.44
C LEU A 85 -8.81 9.70 5.39
N LEU A 86 -7.98 10.71 5.15
CA LEU A 86 -8.21 11.69 4.09
C LEU A 86 -8.20 11.02 2.71
N ALA A 87 -7.21 10.18 2.43
CA ALA A 87 -7.11 9.42 1.18
C ALA A 87 -8.31 8.48 1.00
N ALA A 88 -8.80 7.85 2.07
CA ALA A 88 -9.99 7.01 2.03
C ALA A 88 -11.26 7.83 1.75
N ALA A 89 -11.37 9.02 2.33
CA ALA A 89 -12.49 9.93 2.06
C ALA A 89 -12.49 10.40 0.60
N LEU A 90 -11.31 10.75 0.06
CA LEU A 90 -11.16 11.17 -1.33
C LEU A 90 -11.40 10.01 -2.30
N PHE A 91 -10.96 8.79 -1.96
CA PHE A 91 -11.31 7.59 -2.72
C PHE A 91 -12.83 7.37 -2.78
N ILE A 92 -13.53 7.51 -1.66
CA ILE A 92 -15.00 7.39 -1.62
C ILE A 92 -15.65 8.49 -2.46
N ALA A 93 -15.15 9.73 -2.39
CA ALA A 93 -15.66 10.83 -3.20
C ALA A 93 -15.51 10.55 -4.71
N ASP A 94 -14.34 10.04 -5.14
CA ASP A 94 -14.11 9.67 -6.53
C ASP A 94 -14.93 8.45 -6.96
N LEU A 95 -15.21 7.49 -6.08
CA LEU A 95 -16.13 6.39 -6.36
C LEU A 95 -17.57 6.89 -6.52
N LEU A 96 -18.03 7.84 -5.69
CA LEU A 96 -19.36 8.44 -5.83
C LEU A 96 -19.47 9.23 -7.12
N LYS A 97 -18.43 9.98 -7.48
CA LYS A 97 -18.34 10.66 -8.77
C LYS A 97 -18.40 9.65 -9.92
N ALA A 98 -17.60 8.58 -9.86
CA ALA A 98 -17.58 7.53 -10.87
C ALA A 98 -18.94 6.82 -11.01
N ALA A 99 -19.67 6.61 -9.90
CA ALA A 99 -21.02 6.07 -9.95
C ALA A 99 -22.01 7.03 -10.61
N ALA A 100 -21.82 8.35 -10.46
CA ALA A 100 -22.67 9.37 -11.06
C ALA A 100 -22.34 9.63 -12.54
N THR A 101 -21.06 9.57 -12.94
CA THR A 101 -20.61 9.92 -14.29
C THR A 101 -20.28 8.72 -15.17
N GLY A 102 -20.13 7.52 -14.59
CA GLY A 102 -19.64 6.33 -15.29
C GLY A 102 -18.13 6.30 -15.51
N GLU A 103 -17.40 7.36 -15.11
CA GLU A 103 -15.96 7.48 -15.33
C GLU A 103 -15.20 7.10 -14.05
N LEU A 104 -14.48 5.98 -14.08
CA LEU A 104 -13.60 5.55 -12.99
C LEU A 104 -12.29 6.35 -12.89
N ALA A 105 -12.10 7.34 -13.75
CA ALA A 105 -10.84 8.04 -13.91
C ALA A 105 -10.46 8.80 -12.62
N GLY A 106 -9.42 8.32 -11.94
CA GLY A 106 -8.81 8.97 -10.77
C GLY A 106 -8.99 8.15 -9.49
N ALA A 107 -9.91 7.19 -9.47
CA ALA A 107 -10.07 6.30 -8.34
C ALA A 107 -8.84 5.38 -8.16
N GLU A 108 -8.16 5.01 -9.26
CA GLU A 108 -6.94 4.20 -9.21
C GLU A 108 -5.80 4.88 -8.43
N PHE A 109 -5.68 6.21 -8.54
CA PHE A 109 -4.69 6.99 -7.81
C PHE A 109 -4.80 6.74 -6.31
N TRP A 110 -6.01 6.86 -5.77
CA TRP A 110 -6.25 6.69 -4.35
C TRP A 110 -6.12 5.24 -3.90
N VAL A 111 -6.45 4.28 -4.75
CA VAL A 111 -6.15 2.86 -4.47
C VAL A 111 -4.65 2.68 -4.28
N PHE A 112 -3.82 3.24 -5.18
CA PHE A 112 -2.38 3.13 -5.05
C PHE A 112 -1.84 3.81 -3.78
N VAL A 113 -2.31 5.02 -3.48
CA VAL A 113 -1.94 5.75 -2.26
C VAL A 113 -2.33 4.96 -1.00
N LEU A 114 -3.56 4.44 -0.94
CA LEU A 114 -4.03 3.69 0.21
C LEU A 114 -3.25 2.39 0.39
N VAL A 115 -2.95 1.66 -0.69
CA VAL A 115 -2.10 0.48 -0.62
C VAL A 115 -0.71 0.84 -0.09
N ALA A 116 -0.11 1.93 -0.59
CA ALA A 116 1.22 2.35 -0.17
C ALA A 116 1.28 2.69 1.32
N GLU A 117 0.28 3.42 1.82
CA GLU A 117 0.18 3.82 3.22
C GLU A 117 -0.16 2.66 4.15
N TYR A 118 -1.08 1.77 3.75
CA TYR A 118 -1.41 0.59 4.55
C TYR A 118 -0.27 -0.44 4.55
N ALA A 119 0.54 -0.52 3.49
CA ALA A 119 1.75 -1.34 3.50
C ALA A 119 2.79 -0.84 4.52
N ALA A 120 2.94 0.49 4.64
CA ALA A 120 3.90 1.11 5.55
C ALA A 120 3.61 0.87 7.05
N ILE A 121 2.36 0.56 7.42
CA ILE A 121 2.00 0.27 8.82
C ILE A 121 2.14 -1.20 9.21
N ILE A 122 2.35 -2.10 8.24
CA ILE A 122 2.48 -3.53 8.53
C ILE A 122 3.80 -3.75 9.28
N ARG A 123 3.69 -4.26 10.50
CA ARG A 123 4.86 -4.51 11.36
C ARG A 123 5.58 -5.80 10.98
N THR A 124 4.82 -6.85 10.68
CA THR A 124 5.34 -8.18 10.37
C THR A 124 4.51 -8.81 9.27
N ILE A 125 5.18 -9.42 8.30
CA ILE A 125 4.55 -10.26 7.29
C ILE A 125 4.53 -11.69 7.85
N PRO A 126 3.37 -12.30 8.08
CA PRO A 126 3.33 -13.67 8.57
C PRO A 126 3.98 -14.61 7.54
N PRO A 127 4.71 -15.65 8.00
CA PRO A 127 5.28 -16.64 7.10
C PRO A 127 4.16 -17.30 6.29
N ARG A 128 4.43 -17.60 5.02
CA ARG A 128 3.48 -18.31 4.15
C ARG A 128 3.23 -19.68 4.78
N GLU A 129 1.97 -20.01 5.09
CA GLU A 129 1.56 -21.31 5.62
C GLU A 129 1.95 -22.41 4.62
N THR A 130 3.19 -22.88 4.74
CA THR A 130 3.74 -23.99 3.97
C THR A 130 4.04 -25.03 5.03
N ALA A 131 3.03 -25.83 5.36
CA ALA A 131 3.05 -26.96 6.30
C ALA A 131 3.56 -26.63 7.73
N ALA A 132 2.76 -27.01 8.72
CA ALA A 132 3.25 -27.11 10.10
C ALA A 132 4.58 -27.88 10.12
N PRO A 133 5.68 -27.31 10.65
CA PRO A 133 6.80 -28.15 11.05
C PRO A 133 6.29 -29.02 12.19
N ALA A 134 6.43 -30.34 12.03
CA ALA A 134 6.10 -31.36 13.01
C ALA A 134 6.64 -30.98 14.41
N ALA A 135 5.79 -30.37 15.22
CA ALA A 135 6.05 -30.09 16.62
C ALA A 135 5.77 -31.32 17.51
N SER A 136 5.79 -32.53 16.93
CA SER A 136 5.54 -33.80 17.63
C SER A 136 6.77 -34.70 17.80
N ASP A 137 7.90 -34.45 17.12
CA ASP A 137 9.03 -35.41 17.12
C ASP A 137 10.22 -35.03 18.03
N GLN A 138 10.19 -33.88 18.71
CA GLN A 138 11.28 -33.49 19.65
C GLN A 138 11.05 -33.93 21.11
N ALA A 139 9.94 -34.62 21.41
CA ALA A 139 9.68 -35.16 22.75
C ALA A 139 10.21 -36.59 22.97
N ALA A 140 10.68 -37.28 21.91
CA ALA A 140 11.05 -38.71 21.97
C ALA A 140 12.57 -38.98 21.99
N SER A 141 13.43 -37.96 22.02
CA SER A 141 14.88 -38.13 21.97
C SER A 141 15.64 -37.35 23.05
N ARG A 142 15.16 -37.42 24.30
CA ARG A 142 16.03 -37.18 25.47
C ARG A 142 16.40 -38.54 26.08
N PRO A 143 17.69 -38.89 26.15
CA PRO A 143 18.16 -40.12 26.79
C PRO A 143 17.88 -40.11 28.30
#